data_AF-A0A2Z3X8A8-F1
#
_entry.id   AF-A0A2Z3X8A8-F1
#
_cell.length_a   1.000
_cell.length_b   1.000
_cell.length_c   1.000
_cell.angle_alpha   90.00
_cell.angle_beta   90.00
_cell.angle_gamma   90.00
#
_symmetry.space_group_name_H-M   'P 1'
#
loop_
_entity.id
_entity.type
_entity.pdbx_description
1 polymer ?
#
loop_
_entity_poly.entity_id
_entity_poly.type
_entity_poly.pdbx_seq_one_letter_code
_entity_poly.pdbx_strand_id
1 'polypeptide(L)'
;MSIQLNGINCFYGAHQALFDITLDCPQGETLVLLGPSGAGKSSLLRVLNLLEMPRSGTLSIAGNRFDFTKTPSDKAIRDLRQNVGMVFQQYNLWPHLTVVQNLIEAPCRVLGLTKEQAMARAEKLLERLRLKPYSDRYPLHLSGGQQQRVAIARALMMEPQVLLFDEPTAALDPEITAQIVSIIRELAETNITQVIVTHEVEVARKTASRVVYMENGHIVEFGDASCFANPQTEAFKNYLSH
;
A
#
# COMPACT_ATOMS: atom_id res chain seq x y z
N MET A 1 6.31 4.58 16.27
CA MET A 1 6.58 5.02 14.88
C MET A 1 6.37 3.81 13.99
N SER A 2 5.62 3.94 12.88
CA SER A 2 5.33 2.79 12.01
C SER A 2 6.25 2.70 10.80
N ILE A 3 6.71 3.83 10.24
CA ILE A 3 7.61 3.88 9.07
C ILE A 3 8.63 5.01 9.22
N GLN A 4 9.91 4.69 9.05
CA GLN A 4 11.00 5.66 8.99
C GLN A 4 11.97 5.27 7.87
N LEU A 5 12.26 6.21 6.98
CA LEU A 5 13.24 6.10 5.91
C LEU A 5 14.34 7.14 6.16
N ASN A 6 15.60 6.76 5.98
CA ASN A 6 16.73 7.68 6.09
C ASN A 6 17.74 7.38 4.97
N GLY A 7 17.96 8.37 4.10
CA GLY A 7 18.98 8.33 3.05
C GLY A 7 18.78 7.24 1.99
N ILE A 8 17.53 6.94 1.64
CA ILE A 8 17.21 5.81 0.76
C ILE A 8 17.47 6.17 -0.70
N ASN A 9 18.32 5.37 -1.34
CA ASN A 9 18.64 5.50 -2.76
C ASN A 9 18.35 4.17 -3.47
N CYS A 10 17.61 4.22 -4.59
CA CYS A 10 17.17 3.02 -5.32
C CYS A 10 17.44 3.16 -6.82
N PHE A 11 17.84 2.06 -7.46
CA PHE A 11 18.32 2.04 -8.84
C PHE A 11 17.71 0.88 -9.63
N TYR A 12 17.46 1.11 -10.92
CA TYR A 12 17.17 0.09 -11.92
C TYR A 12 18.32 0.06 -12.93
N GLY A 13 19.25 -0.88 -12.75
CA GLY A 13 20.51 -0.89 -13.50
C GLY A 13 21.31 0.39 -13.21
N ALA A 14 21.60 1.17 -14.26
CA ALA A 14 22.31 2.44 -14.13
C ALA A 14 21.40 3.64 -13.80
N HIS A 15 20.09 3.50 -13.96
CA HIS A 15 19.15 4.59 -13.72
C HIS A 15 18.76 4.66 -12.24
N GLN A 16 18.99 5.81 -11.61
CA GLN A 16 18.56 6.06 -10.24
C GLN A 16 17.10 6.52 -10.22
N ALA A 17 16.25 5.81 -9.49
CA ALA A 17 14.82 6.10 -9.38
C ALA A 17 14.44 6.83 -8.10
N LEU A 18 15.25 6.71 -7.03
CA LEU A 18 15.05 7.39 -5.76
C LEU A 18 16.36 8.00 -5.29
N PHE A 19 16.31 9.25 -4.84
CA PHE A 19 17.46 10.06 -4.47
C PHE A 19 17.29 10.57 -3.04
N ASP A 20 18.07 10.01 -2.13
CA ASP A 20 18.19 10.44 -0.72
C ASP A 20 16.83 10.58 0.01
N ILE A 21 15.95 9.60 -0.15
CA ILE A 21 14.61 9.67 0.45
C ILE A 21 14.69 9.53 1.97
N THR A 22 14.24 10.56 2.66
CA THR A 22 14.12 10.61 4.13
C THR A 22 12.72 11.08 4.50
N LEU A 23 12.01 10.28 5.29
CA LEU A 23 10.68 10.63 5.81
C LEU A 23 10.36 9.83 7.07
N ASP A 24 9.45 10.38 7.87
CA ASP A 24 8.89 9.72 9.06
C ASP A 24 7.35 9.73 8.97
N CYS A 25 6.75 8.56 9.15
CA CYS A 25 5.30 8.38 9.20
C CYS A 25 4.91 7.74 10.54
N PRO A 26 4.17 8.47 11.39
CA PRO A 26 3.64 7.91 12.62
C PRO A 26 2.67 6.75 12.39
N GLN A 27 2.47 5.95 13.43
CA GLN A 27 1.53 4.82 13.37
C GLN A 27 0.08 5.33 13.27
N GLY A 28 -0.72 4.64 12.45
CA GLY A 28 -2.14 4.93 12.24
C GLY A 28 -2.38 6.06 11.22
N GLU A 29 -1.32 6.66 10.70
CA GLU A 29 -1.42 7.69 9.67
C GLU A 29 -1.73 7.09 8.30
N THR A 30 -2.39 7.87 7.45
CA THR A 30 -2.58 7.58 6.03
C THR A 30 -1.71 8.53 5.22
N LEU A 31 -0.57 8.01 4.77
CA LEU A 31 0.40 8.71 3.94
C LEU A 31 0.04 8.56 2.46
N VAL A 32 -0.15 9.66 1.75
CA VAL A 32 -0.39 9.63 0.30
C VAL A 32 0.82 10.15 -0.46
N LEU A 33 1.29 9.36 -1.42
CA LEU A 33 2.37 9.70 -2.34
C LEU A 33 1.77 10.22 -3.65
N LEU A 34 2.03 11.49 -3.97
CA LEU A 34 1.60 12.21 -5.16
C LEU A 34 2.79 12.62 -6.03
N GLY A 35 2.53 12.93 -7.29
CA GLY A 35 3.54 13.32 -8.26
C GLY A 35 3.25 12.83 -9.68
N PRO A 36 3.91 13.39 -10.69
CA PRO A 36 3.76 12.96 -12.08
C PRO A 36 4.21 11.52 -12.30
N SER A 37 3.90 10.96 -13.48
CA SER A 37 4.44 9.67 -13.90
C SER A 37 5.98 9.72 -13.90
N GLY A 38 6.63 8.64 -13.46
CA GLY A 38 8.09 8.60 -13.34
C GLY A 38 8.68 9.30 -12.11
N ALA A 39 7.88 9.92 -11.24
CA ALA A 39 8.38 10.60 -10.04
C ALA A 39 9.02 9.70 -8.97
N GLY A 40 8.93 8.37 -9.10
CA GLY A 40 9.48 7.41 -8.13
C GLY A 40 8.50 6.87 -7.09
N LYS A 41 7.21 7.25 -7.14
CA LYS A 41 6.18 6.86 -6.16
C LYS A 41 6.06 5.34 -5.94
N SER A 42 5.81 4.57 -7.00
CA SER A 42 5.70 3.11 -6.91
C SER A 42 7.02 2.44 -6.54
N SER A 43 8.17 3.02 -6.95
CA SER A 43 9.48 2.56 -6.49
C SER A 43 9.63 2.73 -4.98
N LEU A 44 9.26 3.89 -4.43
CA LEU A 44 9.27 4.14 -2.99
C LEU A 44 8.33 3.18 -2.25
N LEU A 45 7.12 2.99 -2.76
CA LEU A 45 6.16 2.04 -2.18
C LEU A 45 6.72 0.61 -2.15
N ARG A 46 7.36 0.17 -3.24
CA ARG A 46 7.97 -1.17 -3.31
C ARG A 46 9.19 -1.33 -2.42
N VAL A 47 9.95 -0.26 -2.15
CA VAL A 47 11.03 -0.26 -1.16
C VAL A 47 10.49 -0.54 0.25
N LEU A 48 9.32 -0.02 0.60
CA LEU A 48 8.72 -0.24 1.94
C LEU A 48 8.45 -1.73 2.25
N ASN A 49 8.24 -2.56 1.21
CA ASN A 49 8.06 -4.01 1.38
C ASN A 49 9.21 -4.86 0.80
N LEU A 50 10.33 -4.20 0.48
CA LEU A 50 11.52 -4.79 -0.14
C LEU A 50 11.20 -5.62 -1.41
N LEU A 51 10.21 -5.19 -2.20
CA LEU A 51 10.03 -5.67 -3.57
C LEU A 51 11.07 -5.05 -4.50
N GLU A 52 11.51 -3.84 -4.19
CA GLU A 52 12.69 -3.22 -4.76
C GLU A 52 13.73 -3.06 -3.65
N MET A 53 14.97 -3.47 -3.94
CA MET A 53 16.07 -3.40 -2.99
C MET A 53 16.82 -2.08 -3.15
N PRO A 54 16.76 -1.17 -2.15
CA PRO A 54 17.56 0.05 -2.19
C PRO A 54 19.04 -0.28 -2.05
N ARG A 55 19.88 0.60 -2.60
CA ARG A 55 21.35 0.48 -2.61
C ARG A 55 22.00 1.02 -1.35
N SER A 56 21.35 1.94 -0.65
CA SER A 56 21.83 2.57 0.58
C SER A 56 20.68 3.12 1.42
N GLY A 57 21.03 3.54 2.64
CA GLY A 57 20.10 4.11 3.61
C GLY A 57 19.64 3.10 4.65
N THR A 58 18.66 3.51 5.45
CA THR A 58 18.02 2.65 6.45
C THR A 58 16.51 2.75 6.38
N LEU A 59 15.84 1.63 6.64
CA LEU A 59 14.39 1.50 6.70
C LEU A 59 14.01 0.90 8.06
N SER A 60 13.11 1.56 8.80
CA SER A 60 12.40 0.96 9.92
C SER A 60 10.91 0.93 9.60
N ILE A 61 10.28 -0.24 9.65
CA ILE A 61 8.85 -0.38 9.31
C ILE A 61 8.24 -1.57 10.03
N ALA A 62 7.04 -1.40 10.61
CA ALA A 62 6.29 -2.46 11.29
C ALA A 62 7.14 -3.27 12.29
N GLY A 63 7.98 -2.58 13.08
CA GLY A 63 8.90 -3.19 14.06
C GLY A 63 10.17 -3.83 13.47
N ASN A 64 10.33 -3.86 12.15
CA ASN A 64 11.53 -4.36 11.47
C ASN A 64 12.51 -3.21 11.19
N ARG A 65 13.82 -3.48 11.18
CA ARG A 65 14.86 -2.51 10.86
C ARG A 65 15.87 -3.09 9.87
N PHE A 66 16.20 -2.31 8.85
CA PHE A 66 17.12 -2.65 7.78
C PHE A 66 18.15 -1.55 7.60
N ASP A 67 19.41 -1.95 7.46
CA ASP A 67 20.53 -1.12 7.07
C ASP A 67 21.09 -1.71 5.77
N PHE A 68 20.97 -0.96 4.67
CA PHE A 68 21.27 -1.44 3.33
C PHE A 68 22.77 -1.41 2.99
N THR A 69 23.63 -1.10 3.96
CA THR A 69 25.05 -1.49 3.88
C THR A 69 25.23 -3.02 3.87
N LYS A 70 24.19 -3.76 4.28
CA LYS A 70 24.14 -5.22 4.25
C LYS A 70 22.88 -5.68 3.50
N THR A 71 23.00 -6.80 2.81
CA THR A 71 21.84 -7.45 2.20
C THR A 71 20.98 -8.10 3.29
N PRO A 72 19.68 -7.74 3.40
CA PRO A 72 18.75 -8.42 4.30
C PRO A 72 18.63 -9.90 3.96
N SER A 73 18.51 -10.76 4.98
CA SER A 73 18.26 -12.18 4.76
C SER A 73 16.84 -12.44 4.26
N ASP A 74 16.63 -13.53 3.51
CA ASP A 74 15.30 -13.93 3.04
C ASP A 74 14.30 -14.11 4.18
N LYS A 75 14.76 -14.56 5.36
CA LYS A 75 13.91 -14.68 6.54
C LYS A 75 13.40 -13.31 6.99
N ALA A 76 14.29 -12.33 7.12
CA ALA A 76 13.92 -10.97 7.51
C ALA A 76 12.95 -10.32 6.50
N ILE A 77 13.14 -10.57 5.20
CA ILE A 77 12.22 -10.10 4.15
C ILE A 77 10.84 -10.76 4.27
N ARG A 78 10.78 -12.07 4.56
CA ARG A 78 9.50 -12.77 4.79
C ARG A 78 8.79 -12.28 6.05
N ASP A 79 9.54 -12.03 7.13
CA ASP A 79 8.98 -11.53 8.39
C ASP A 79 8.42 -10.10 8.21
N LEU A 80 9.11 -9.26 7.43
CA LEU A 80 8.59 -7.95 7.00
C LEU A 80 7.26 -8.09 6.26
N ARG A 81 7.22 -8.92 5.21
CA ARG A 81 6.06 -9.09 4.31
C ARG A 81 4.83 -9.69 5.00
N GLN A 82 4.99 -10.35 6.15
CA GLN A 82 3.86 -10.75 7.00
C GLN A 82 3.18 -9.56 7.68
N ASN A 83 3.95 -8.54 8.02
CA ASN A 83 3.48 -7.35 8.75
C ASN A 83 3.16 -6.15 7.83
N VAL A 84 3.64 -6.19 6.58
CA VAL A 84 3.45 -5.15 5.56
C VAL A 84 2.68 -5.73 4.37
N GLY A 85 1.37 -5.51 4.37
CA GLY A 85 0.48 -5.94 3.30
C GLY A 85 0.62 -5.05 2.07
N MET A 86 0.41 -5.61 0.88
CA MET A 86 0.41 -4.84 -0.37
C MET A 86 -0.80 -5.16 -1.23
N VAL A 87 -1.45 -4.11 -1.72
CA VAL A 87 -2.55 -4.14 -2.67
C VAL A 87 -2.03 -3.52 -3.98
N PHE A 88 -2.01 -4.33 -5.03
CA PHE A 88 -1.45 -3.96 -6.33
C PHE A 88 -2.52 -3.37 -7.25
N GLN A 89 -2.09 -2.53 -8.19
CA GLN A 89 -2.92 -1.97 -9.26
C GLN A 89 -3.67 -3.04 -10.07
N GLN A 90 -2.99 -4.14 -10.43
CA GLN A 90 -3.57 -5.24 -11.22
C GLN A 90 -4.22 -6.36 -10.38
N TYR A 91 -4.54 -6.08 -9.11
CA TYR A 91 -5.17 -6.98 -8.11
C TYR A 91 -4.32 -8.21 -7.69
N ASN A 92 -3.57 -8.81 -8.64
CA ASN A 92 -2.69 -9.97 -8.47
C ASN A 92 -3.37 -11.13 -7.73
N LEU A 93 -4.63 -11.39 -8.02
CA LEU A 93 -5.37 -12.54 -7.48
C LEU A 93 -4.89 -13.85 -8.11
N TRP A 94 -4.98 -14.95 -7.37
CA TRP A 94 -4.69 -16.28 -7.93
C TRP A 94 -5.90 -16.76 -8.74
N PRO A 95 -5.79 -16.88 -10.08
CA PRO A 95 -6.95 -17.14 -10.93
C PRO A 95 -7.50 -18.57 -10.79
N HIS A 96 -6.67 -19.49 -10.32
CA HIS A 96 -7.00 -20.91 -10.11
C HIS A 96 -7.63 -21.18 -8.73
N LEU A 97 -7.81 -20.16 -7.90
CA LEU A 97 -8.42 -20.24 -6.58
C LEU A 97 -9.70 -19.40 -6.56
N THR A 98 -10.71 -19.86 -5.82
CA THR A 98 -11.90 -19.06 -5.54
C THR A 98 -11.57 -17.85 -4.66
N VAL A 99 -12.51 -16.93 -4.48
CA VAL A 99 -12.34 -15.77 -3.57
C VAL A 99 -11.97 -16.23 -2.17
N VAL A 100 -12.71 -17.17 -1.58
CA VAL A 100 -12.40 -17.63 -0.21
C VAL A 100 -11.05 -18.33 -0.14
N GLN A 101 -10.69 -19.11 -1.17
CA GLN A 101 -9.37 -19.75 -1.25
C GLN A 101 -8.25 -18.71 -1.35
N ASN A 102 -8.44 -17.64 -2.13
CA ASN A 102 -7.49 -16.53 -2.19
C ASN A 102 -7.23 -15.91 -0.81
N LEU A 103 -8.25 -15.80 0.04
CA LEU A 103 -8.14 -15.22 1.37
C LEU A 103 -7.42 -16.15 2.36
N ILE A 104 -7.74 -17.44 2.37
CA ILE A 104 -7.25 -18.35 3.41
C ILE A 104 -5.87 -18.97 3.13
N GLU A 105 -5.38 -18.92 1.88
CA GLU A 105 -4.15 -19.62 1.48
C GLU A 105 -2.92 -19.16 2.29
N ALA A 106 -2.69 -17.84 2.37
CA ALA A 106 -1.54 -17.29 3.07
C ALA A 106 -1.61 -17.47 4.60
N PRO A 107 -2.74 -17.21 5.28
CA PRO A 107 -2.88 -17.50 6.71
C PRO A 107 -2.62 -18.96 7.07
N CYS A 108 -3.10 -19.92 6.27
CA CYS A 108 -2.86 -21.34 6.52
C CYS A 108 -1.37 -21.69 6.32
N ARG A 109 -0.75 -21.24 5.23
CA ARG A 109 0.63 -21.62 4.89
C ARG A 109 1.70 -20.88 5.68
N VAL A 110 1.47 -19.61 6.00
CA VAL A 110 2.48 -18.70 6.57
C VAL A 110 2.29 -18.54 8.07
N LEU A 111 1.05 -18.36 8.53
CA LEU A 111 0.75 -18.19 9.96
C LEU A 111 0.44 -19.52 10.65
N GLY A 112 0.28 -20.61 9.90
CA GLY A 112 -0.04 -21.94 10.43
C GLY A 112 -1.44 -22.05 11.00
N LEU A 113 -2.36 -21.15 10.61
CA LEU A 113 -3.77 -21.25 11.05
C LEU A 113 -4.41 -22.52 10.50
N THR A 114 -5.32 -23.12 11.27
CA THR A 114 -6.16 -24.19 10.72
C THR A 114 -7.12 -23.61 9.68
N LYS A 115 -7.61 -24.47 8.79
CA LYS A 115 -8.57 -24.05 7.77
C LYS A 115 -9.83 -23.45 8.40
N GLU A 116 -10.29 -24.00 9.52
CA GLU A 116 -11.46 -23.52 10.26
C GLU A 116 -11.24 -22.11 10.81
N GLN A 117 -10.06 -21.86 11.41
CA GLN A 117 -9.68 -20.53 11.91
C GLN A 117 -9.58 -19.51 10.78
N ALA A 118 -8.94 -19.88 9.68
CA ALA A 118 -8.80 -19.01 8.51
C ALA A 118 -10.18 -18.72 7.87
N MET A 119 -11.06 -19.72 7.76
CA MET A 119 -12.42 -19.54 7.25
C MET A 119 -13.25 -18.60 8.13
N ALA A 120 -13.18 -18.76 9.46
CA ALA A 120 -13.89 -17.88 10.40
C ALA A 120 -13.42 -16.43 10.32
N ARG A 121 -12.12 -16.20 10.05
CA ARG A 121 -11.58 -14.86 9.79
C ARG A 121 -12.01 -14.32 8.43
N ALA A 122 -11.94 -15.15 7.38
CA ALA A 122 -12.36 -14.79 6.04
C ALA A 122 -13.83 -14.37 5.99
N GLU A 123 -14.70 -15.06 6.73
CA GLU A 123 -16.13 -14.75 6.81
C GLU A 123 -16.39 -13.29 7.19
N LYS A 124 -15.73 -12.81 8.25
CA LYS A 124 -15.87 -11.42 8.71
C LYS A 124 -15.45 -10.40 7.66
N LEU A 125 -14.36 -10.67 6.93
CA LEU A 125 -13.88 -9.79 5.87
C LEU A 125 -14.77 -9.86 4.62
N LEU A 126 -15.28 -11.04 4.27
CA LEU A 126 -16.21 -11.22 3.15
C LEU A 126 -17.52 -10.48 3.39
N GLU A 127 -18.05 -10.49 4.63
CA GLU A 127 -19.22 -9.70 5.00
C GLU A 127 -18.90 -8.20 4.97
N ARG A 128 -17.86 -7.78 5.68
CA ARG A 128 -17.47 -6.35 5.79
C ARG A 128 -17.25 -5.71 4.42
N LEU A 129 -16.60 -6.42 3.51
CA LEU A 129 -16.29 -5.92 2.16
C LEU A 129 -17.36 -6.25 1.11
N ARG A 130 -18.53 -6.78 1.54
CA ARG A 130 -19.67 -7.13 0.68
C ARG A 130 -19.28 -8.08 -0.45
N LEU A 131 -18.50 -9.10 -0.11
CA LEU A 131 -17.98 -10.14 -1.00
C LEU A 131 -18.58 -11.53 -0.72
N LYS A 132 -19.35 -11.69 0.36
CA LYS A 132 -19.94 -12.98 0.77
C LYS A 132 -20.66 -13.74 -0.37
N PRO A 133 -21.50 -13.11 -1.21
CA PRO A 133 -22.17 -13.79 -2.34
C PRO A 133 -21.22 -14.30 -3.44
N TYR A 134 -19.97 -13.86 -3.42
CA TYR A 134 -18.94 -14.19 -4.41
C TYR A 134 -17.85 -15.12 -3.87
N SER A 135 -17.98 -15.57 -2.62
CA SER A 135 -16.97 -16.38 -1.92
C SER A 135 -16.48 -17.61 -2.71
N ASP A 136 -17.39 -18.31 -3.38
CA ASP A 136 -17.08 -19.50 -4.18
C ASP A 136 -16.77 -19.19 -5.66
N ARG A 137 -16.78 -17.92 -6.07
CA ARG A 137 -16.45 -17.53 -7.46
C ARG A 137 -14.94 -17.44 -7.65
N TYR A 138 -14.51 -17.67 -8.89
CA TYR A 138 -13.14 -17.40 -9.32
C TYR A 138 -12.97 -15.91 -9.69
N PRO A 139 -11.76 -15.34 -9.56
CA PRO A 139 -11.48 -13.92 -9.87
C PRO A 139 -11.97 -13.45 -11.24
N LEU A 140 -11.86 -14.30 -12.27
CA LEU A 140 -12.28 -13.99 -13.64
C LEU A 140 -13.79 -13.74 -13.78
N HIS A 141 -14.60 -14.14 -12.79
CA HIS A 141 -16.06 -13.92 -12.78
C HIS A 141 -16.48 -12.66 -12.02
N LEU A 142 -15.52 -11.82 -11.61
CA LEU A 142 -15.73 -10.63 -10.80
C LEU A 142 -15.45 -9.36 -11.59
N SER A 143 -16.18 -8.29 -11.30
CA SER A 143 -15.86 -6.95 -11.80
C SER A 143 -14.54 -6.44 -11.22
N GLY A 144 -13.90 -5.45 -11.84
CA GLY A 144 -12.64 -4.87 -11.34
C GLY A 144 -12.74 -4.38 -9.89
N GLY A 145 -13.84 -3.71 -9.54
CA GLY A 145 -14.10 -3.28 -8.15
C GLY A 145 -14.30 -4.43 -7.16
N GLN A 146 -14.88 -5.56 -7.59
CA GLN A 146 -14.97 -6.76 -6.77
C GLN A 146 -13.59 -7.41 -6.59
N GLN A 147 -12.81 -7.53 -7.67
CA GLN A 147 -11.44 -8.06 -7.60
C GLN A 147 -10.56 -7.22 -6.68
N GLN A 148 -10.69 -5.89 -6.72
CA GLN A 148 -9.92 -5.02 -5.85
C GLN A 148 -10.30 -5.20 -4.37
N ARG A 149 -11.60 -5.30 -4.07
CA ARG A 149 -12.05 -5.62 -2.69
C ARG A 149 -11.55 -6.98 -2.23
N VAL A 150 -11.47 -7.98 -3.12
CA VAL A 150 -10.87 -9.30 -2.80
C VAL A 150 -9.37 -9.15 -2.51
N ALA A 151 -8.65 -8.33 -3.28
CA ALA A 151 -7.22 -8.08 -3.06
C ALA A 151 -6.97 -7.41 -1.69
N ILE A 152 -7.79 -6.42 -1.32
CA ILE A 152 -7.77 -5.80 0.01
C ILE A 152 -8.07 -6.83 1.09
N ALA A 153 -9.15 -7.61 0.95
CA ALA A 153 -9.53 -8.65 1.89
C ALA A 153 -8.39 -9.64 2.12
N ARG A 154 -7.75 -10.11 1.04
CA ARG A 154 -6.61 -11.02 1.09
C ARG A 154 -5.42 -10.43 1.84
N ALA A 155 -5.10 -9.15 1.62
CA ALA A 155 -4.02 -8.49 2.36
C ALA A 155 -4.34 -8.38 3.86
N LEU A 156 -5.59 -8.09 4.22
CA LEU A 156 -6.05 -7.97 5.61
C LEU A 156 -6.10 -9.32 6.36
N MET A 157 -6.20 -10.45 5.65
CA MET A 157 -6.18 -11.78 6.28
C MET A 157 -4.91 -12.06 7.08
N MET A 158 -3.80 -11.40 6.72
CA MET A 158 -2.51 -11.47 7.42
C MET A 158 -2.41 -10.57 8.64
N GLU A 159 -3.45 -9.76 8.93
CA GLU A 159 -3.47 -8.76 10.02
C GLU A 159 -2.25 -7.83 10.02
N PRO A 160 -1.96 -7.15 8.89
CA PRO A 160 -0.76 -6.34 8.76
C PRO A 160 -0.83 -5.07 9.63
N GLN A 161 0.33 -4.59 10.06
CA GLN A 161 0.46 -3.30 10.76
C GLN A 161 0.51 -2.12 9.78
N VAL A 162 1.00 -2.38 8.56
CA VAL A 162 1.10 -1.40 7.47
C VAL A 162 0.46 -1.97 6.21
N LEU A 163 -0.36 -1.17 5.54
CA LEU A 163 -0.99 -1.53 4.27
C LEU A 163 -0.54 -0.57 3.17
N LEU A 164 0.05 -1.13 2.11
CA LEU A 164 0.56 -0.40 0.95
C LEU A 164 -0.43 -0.55 -0.20
N PHE A 165 -0.81 0.56 -0.83
CA PHE A 165 -1.70 0.58 -1.98
C PHE A 165 -0.99 1.22 -3.17
N ASP A 166 -0.78 0.44 -4.23
CA ASP A 166 -0.20 0.92 -5.50
C ASP A 166 -1.34 1.22 -6.47
N GLU A 167 -1.72 2.49 -6.59
CA GLU A 167 -2.81 2.98 -7.46
C GLU A 167 -4.12 2.17 -7.30
N PRO A 168 -4.71 2.13 -6.10
CA PRO A 168 -5.78 1.19 -5.79
C PRO A 168 -7.11 1.47 -6.52
N THR A 169 -7.25 2.65 -7.13
CA THR A 169 -8.45 3.11 -7.84
C THR A 169 -8.21 3.29 -9.32
N ALA A 170 -6.97 3.06 -9.81
CA ALA A 170 -6.67 3.22 -11.22
C ALA A 170 -7.51 2.25 -12.07
N ALA A 171 -8.04 2.78 -13.18
CA ALA A 171 -8.91 2.06 -14.11
C ALA A 171 -10.23 1.55 -13.50
N LEU A 172 -10.71 2.15 -12.40
CA LEU A 172 -12.04 1.89 -11.83
C LEU A 172 -13.00 3.05 -12.14
N ASP A 173 -14.29 2.71 -12.30
CA ASP A 173 -15.35 3.71 -12.47
C ASP A 173 -15.53 4.55 -11.18
N PRO A 174 -15.99 5.81 -11.28
CA PRO A 174 -16.12 6.71 -10.13
C PRO A 174 -16.93 6.15 -8.95
N GLU A 175 -17.98 5.39 -9.23
CA GLU A 175 -18.80 4.74 -8.20
C GLU A 175 -17.99 3.71 -7.39
N ILE A 176 -17.15 2.93 -8.08
CA ILE A 176 -16.28 1.93 -7.46
C ILE A 176 -15.15 2.61 -6.70
N THR A 177 -14.56 3.66 -7.26
CA THR A 177 -13.54 4.48 -6.59
C THR A 177 -14.06 5.00 -5.25
N ALA A 178 -15.29 5.50 -5.18
CA ALA A 178 -15.91 5.96 -3.93
C ALA A 178 -16.02 4.82 -2.88
N GLN A 179 -16.35 3.60 -3.32
CA GLN A 179 -16.41 2.44 -2.42
C GLN A 179 -15.03 2.07 -1.87
N ILE A 180 -13.98 2.08 -2.71
CA ILE A 180 -12.61 1.80 -2.27
C ILE A 180 -12.11 2.87 -1.30
N VAL A 181 -12.39 4.15 -1.58
CA VAL A 181 -12.07 5.27 -0.67
C VAL A 181 -12.77 5.11 0.69
N SER A 182 -14.04 4.68 0.71
CA SER A 182 -14.75 4.39 1.96
C SER A 182 -14.03 3.32 2.78
N ILE A 183 -13.61 2.22 2.12
CA ILE A 183 -12.88 1.13 2.79
C ILE A 183 -11.55 1.64 3.37
N ILE A 184 -10.79 2.43 2.62
CA ILE A 184 -9.52 3.02 3.09
C ILE A 184 -9.75 3.89 4.33
N ARG A 185 -10.81 4.69 4.35
CA ARG A 185 -11.17 5.53 5.50
C ARG A 185 -11.58 4.70 6.71
N GLU A 186 -12.40 3.67 6.52
CA GLU A 186 -12.77 2.73 7.60
C GLU A 186 -11.55 1.97 8.15
N LEU A 187 -10.54 1.70 7.32
CA LEU A 187 -9.28 1.10 7.75
C LEU A 187 -8.41 2.11 8.50
N ALA A 188 -8.47 3.40 8.17
CA ALA A 188 -7.74 4.45 8.90
C ALA A 188 -8.27 4.66 10.33
N GLU A 189 -9.53 4.30 10.58
CA GLU A 189 -10.10 4.26 11.93
C GLU A 189 -9.55 3.10 12.77
N THR A 190 -8.88 2.14 12.12
CA THR A 190 -8.08 1.12 12.79
C THR A 190 -6.64 1.63 12.89
N ASN A 191 -5.89 1.27 13.94
CA ASN A 191 -4.48 1.69 14.12
C ASN A 191 -3.48 1.16 13.06
N ILE A 192 -3.98 0.69 11.91
CA ILE A 192 -3.22 0.29 10.73
C ILE A 192 -2.68 1.54 10.04
N THR A 193 -1.38 1.56 9.75
CA THR A 193 -0.78 2.64 8.95
C THR A 193 -1.01 2.35 7.47
N GLN A 194 -1.34 3.36 6.68
CA GLN A 194 -1.61 3.20 5.26
C GLN A 194 -0.64 4.05 4.43
N VAL A 195 -0.13 3.50 3.33
CA VAL A 195 0.62 4.25 2.33
C VAL A 195 -0.03 4.05 0.97
N ILE A 196 -0.47 5.13 0.34
CA ILE A 196 -1.24 5.10 -0.90
C ILE A 196 -0.47 5.86 -1.98
N VAL A 197 -0.16 5.19 -3.08
CA VAL A 197 0.26 5.84 -4.32
C VAL A 197 -1.00 6.13 -5.13
N THR A 198 -1.19 7.38 -5.53
CA THR A 198 -2.25 7.76 -6.46
C THR A 198 -1.81 8.95 -7.30
N HIS A 199 -2.46 9.15 -8.45
CA HIS A 199 -2.40 10.39 -9.22
C HIS A 199 -3.69 11.21 -9.10
N GLU A 200 -4.70 10.68 -8.40
CA GLU A 200 -6.00 11.34 -8.21
C GLU A 200 -5.97 12.23 -6.96
N VAL A 201 -5.84 13.54 -7.15
CA VAL A 201 -5.80 14.53 -6.06
C VAL A 201 -7.05 14.45 -5.17
N GLU A 202 -8.22 14.19 -5.74
CA GLU A 202 -9.48 14.04 -4.98
C GLU A 202 -9.47 12.82 -4.04
N VAL A 203 -8.88 11.71 -4.46
CA VAL A 203 -8.70 10.53 -3.59
C VAL A 203 -7.75 10.88 -2.46
N ALA A 204 -6.65 11.57 -2.78
CA ALA A 204 -5.67 12.01 -1.79
C ALA A 204 -6.29 12.94 -0.74
N ARG A 205 -7.03 13.98 -1.17
CA ARG A 205 -7.73 14.92 -0.26
C ARG A 205 -8.71 14.23 0.69
N LYS A 206 -9.36 13.15 0.25
CA LYS A 206 -10.37 12.42 1.05
C LYS A 206 -9.78 11.42 2.04
N THR A 207 -8.51 11.03 1.88
CA THR A 207 -7.90 9.91 2.62
C THR A 207 -6.65 10.29 3.39
N ALA A 208 -5.87 11.25 2.89
CA ALA A 208 -4.57 11.61 3.47
C ALA A 208 -4.71 12.28 4.83
N SER A 209 -3.96 11.79 5.80
CA SER A 209 -3.56 12.58 6.96
C SER A 209 -2.19 13.23 6.74
N ARG A 210 -1.33 12.58 5.95
CA ARG A 210 -0.05 13.11 5.47
C ARG A 210 0.10 12.98 3.96
N VAL A 211 0.83 13.91 3.36
CA VAL A 211 1.08 13.94 1.92
C VAL A 211 2.57 14.09 1.64
N VAL A 212 3.04 13.35 0.64
CA VAL A 212 4.37 13.48 0.05
C VAL A 212 4.17 13.80 -1.42
N TYR A 213 4.64 14.94 -1.87
CA TYR A 213 4.75 15.27 -3.29
C TYR A 213 6.15 14.94 -3.78
N MET A 214 6.24 14.12 -4.82
CA MET A 214 7.50 13.67 -5.41
C MET A 214 7.66 14.14 -6.85
N GLU A 215 8.89 14.46 -7.24
CA GLU A 215 9.30 14.67 -8.63
C GLU A 215 10.70 14.12 -8.86
N ASN A 216 10.94 13.50 -10.02
CA ASN A 216 12.26 13.02 -10.45
C ASN A 216 13.00 12.19 -9.39
N GLY A 217 12.28 11.41 -8.58
CA GLY A 217 12.86 10.56 -7.55
C GLY A 217 13.23 11.27 -6.24
N HIS A 218 12.83 12.53 -6.06
CA HIS A 218 13.01 13.31 -4.84
C HIS A 218 11.66 13.59 -4.15
N ILE A 219 11.69 13.79 -2.82
CA ILE A 219 10.59 14.42 -2.10
C ILE A 219 10.73 15.94 -2.27
N VAL A 220 9.73 16.56 -2.90
CA VAL A 220 9.68 18.01 -3.12
C VAL A 220 8.95 18.69 -1.98
N GLU A 221 7.85 18.09 -1.51
CA GLU A 221 7.09 18.59 -0.37
C GLU A 221 6.59 17.44 0.49
N PHE A 222 6.62 17.61 1.81
CA PHE A 222 6.10 16.65 2.78
C PHE A 222 5.44 17.40 3.93
N GLY A 223 4.22 17.00 4.28
CA GLY A 223 3.47 17.62 5.37
C GLY A 223 2.18 16.88 5.68
N ASP A 224 1.34 17.54 6.47
CA ASP A 224 -0.02 17.07 6.74
C ASP A 224 -0.98 17.44 5.60
N ALA A 225 -2.26 17.10 5.75
CA ALA A 225 -3.29 17.41 4.77
C ALA A 225 -3.47 18.93 4.50
N SER A 226 -2.95 19.83 5.34
CA SER A 226 -3.05 21.27 5.09
C SER A 226 -2.25 21.73 3.87
N CYS A 227 -1.24 20.96 3.44
CA CYS A 227 -0.46 21.21 2.22
C CYS A 227 -1.34 21.23 0.95
N PHE A 228 -2.49 20.55 0.95
CA PHE A 228 -3.44 20.61 -0.16
C PHE A 228 -4.13 21.97 -0.33
N ALA A 229 -4.24 22.75 0.75
CA ALA A 229 -4.80 24.10 0.75
C ALA A 229 -3.70 25.17 0.70
N ASN A 230 -2.57 24.90 1.35
CA ASN A 230 -1.45 25.82 1.47
C ASN A 230 -0.14 25.12 1.05
N PRO A 231 0.04 24.80 -0.25
CA PRO A 231 1.27 24.18 -0.73
C PRO A 231 2.45 25.12 -0.49
N GLN A 232 3.56 24.58 0.01
CA GLN A 232 4.77 25.35 0.33
C GLN A 232 5.72 25.49 -0.87
N THR A 233 5.54 24.64 -1.88
CA THR A 233 6.34 24.63 -3.11
C THR A 233 5.52 25.01 -4.33
N GLU A 234 6.12 25.77 -5.24
CA GLU A 234 5.48 26.12 -6.52
C GLU A 234 5.20 24.88 -7.38
N ALA A 235 6.08 23.87 -7.31
CA ALA A 235 5.89 22.60 -8.01
C ALA A 235 4.61 21.87 -7.54
N PHE A 236 4.41 21.73 -6.22
CA PHE A 236 3.20 21.09 -5.70
C PHE A 236 1.96 21.92 -5.97
N LYS A 237 2.04 23.25 -5.82
CA LYS A 237 0.95 24.17 -6.15
C LYS A 237 0.50 24.04 -7.61
N ASN A 238 1.44 23.98 -8.55
CA ASN A 238 1.14 23.79 -9.97
C ASN A 238 0.49 22.42 -10.20
N TYR A 239 1.01 21.35 -9.58
CA TYR A 239 0.41 20.02 -9.69
C TYR A 239 -1.03 19.97 -9.18
N LEU A 240 -1.35 20.66 -8.09
CA LEU A 240 -2.72 20.72 -7.55
C LEU A 240 -3.70 21.52 -8.42
N SER A 241 -3.20 22.33 -9.36
CA SER A 241 -4.02 23.15 -10.26
C SER A 241 -4.38 22.45 -11.58
N HIS A 242 -3.80 21.27 -11.82
CA HIS A 242 -3.98 20.44 -13.01
C HIS A 242 -4.74 19.15 -12.68
#